data_AF-A0A4S1E6H4-F1
#
_entry.id   AF-A0A4S1E6H4-F1
#
_cell.length_a   1.000
_cell.length_b   1.000
_cell.length_c   1.000
_cell.angle_alpha   90.00
_cell.angle_beta   90.00
_cell.angle_gamma   90.00
#
_symmetry.space_group_name_H-M   'P 1'
#
loop_
_entity.id
_entity.type
_entity.pdbx_description
1 polymer ?
#
loop_
_entity_poly.entity_id
_entity_poly.type
_entity_poly.pdbx_seq_one_letter_code
_entity_poly.pdbx_strand_id
1 'polypeptide(L)'
;RVMQSLDILQQTLKATISSERGQWLLGVAKAYREWSLLDAGGRVSVIDLAISQEDHWLIVDYKTSAPAEGETVPMFERRMLERHSAQLQRYCEQVQALDGRQAKAALYFPRVDLWVPYVIAPVGSQMALL
;
A
#
# COMPACT_ATOMS: atom_id res chain seq x y z
N ARG A 1 -6.59 -1.36 -25.68
CA ARG A 1 -5.74 -0.79 -24.61
C ARG A 1 -6.51 0.24 -23.78
N VAL A 2 -7.00 1.36 -24.34
CA VAL A 2 -7.78 2.36 -23.58
C VAL A 2 -9.09 1.81 -22.98
N MET A 3 -9.92 1.10 -23.76
CA MET A 3 -11.16 0.51 -23.26
C MET A 3 -10.94 -0.48 -22.10
N GLN A 4 -9.88 -1.28 -22.17
CA GLN A 4 -9.52 -2.23 -21.11
C GLN A 4 -9.10 -1.51 -19.82
N SER A 5 -8.35 -0.41 -19.94
CA SER A 5 -8.00 0.42 -18.79
C SER A 5 -9.23 1.07 -18.14
N LEU A 6 -10.20 1.53 -18.94
CA LEU A 6 -11.45 2.09 -18.43
C LEU A 6 -12.27 1.05 -17.66
N ASP A 7 -12.39 -0.16 -18.20
CA ASP A 7 -13.08 -1.26 -17.53
C ASP A 7 -12.40 -1.63 -16.21
N ILE A 8 -11.07 -1.73 -16.20
CA ILE A 8 -10.27 -1.93 -14.98
C ILE A 8 -10.57 -0.87 -13.93
N LEU A 9 -10.58 0.41 -14.30
CA LEU A 9 -10.85 1.51 -13.36
C LEU A 9 -12.28 1.46 -12.84
N GLN A 10 -13.27 1.25 -13.72
CA GLN A 10 -14.66 1.14 -13.34
C GLN A 10 -14.89 -0.01 -12.36
N GLN A 11 -14.29 -1.17 -12.61
CA GLN A 11 -14.36 -2.33 -11.73
C GLN A 11 -13.71 -2.06 -10.38
N THR A 12 -12.51 -1.44 -10.37
CA THR A 12 -11.84 -1.07 -9.13
C THR A 12 -12.69 -0.13 -8.31
N LEU A 13 -13.24 0.94 -8.91
CA LEU A 13 -14.09 1.91 -8.19
C LEU A 13 -15.33 1.23 -7.60
N LYS A 14 -16.05 0.43 -8.41
CA LYS A 14 -17.22 -0.34 -7.96
C LYS A 14 -16.86 -1.28 -6.81
N ALA A 15 -15.73 -1.99 -6.89
CA ALA A 15 -15.28 -2.88 -5.85
C ALA A 15 -14.93 -2.13 -4.56
N THR A 16 -14.19 -1.02 -4.64
CA THR A 16 -13.83 -0.20 -3.47
C THR A 16 -15.07 0.33 -2.75
N ILE A 17 -16.04 0.90 -3.46
CA ILE A 17 -17.25 1.46 -2.82
C ILE A 17 -18.21 0.38 -2.30
N SER A 18 -18.07 -0.87 -2.74
CA SER A 18 -18.92 -1.99 -2.30
C SER A 18 -18.30 -2.83 -1.18
N SER A 19 -17.00 -2.67 -0.91
CA SER A 19 -16.29 -3.35 0.18
C SER A 19 -16.38 -2.54 1.47
N GLU A 20 -16.64 -3.20 2.60
CA GLU A 20 -16.56 -2.57 3.93
C GLU A 20 -15.18 -1.96 4.19
N ARG A 21 -14.11 -2.68 3.83
CA ARG A 21 -12.74 -2.18 3.97
C ARG A 21 -12.50 -0.98 3.06
N GLY A 22 -12.94 -1.06 1.81
CA GLY A 22 -12.82 0.04 0.85
C GLY A 22 -13.56 1.30 1.33
N GLN A 23 -14.80 1.16 1.80
CA GLN A 23 -15.59 2.25 2.38
C GLN A 23 -14.91 2.85 3.62
N TRP A 24 -14.39 2.00 4.51
CA TRP A 24 -13.65 2.45 5.70
C TRP A 24 -12.42 3.26 5.30
N LEU A 25 -11.59 2.76 4.39
CA LEU A 25 -10.39 3.46 3.91
C LEU A 25 -10.72 4.81 3.24
N LEU A 26 -11.85 4.88 2.53
CA LEU A 26 -12.32 6.14 1.94
C LEU A 26 -12.84 7.12 3.00
N GLY A 27 -13.48 6.64 4.07
CA GLY A 27 -14.13 7.45 5.09
C GLY A 27 -13.31 7.74 6.35
N VAL A 28 -12.16 7.09 6.54
CA VAL A 28 -11.38 7.19 7.78
C VAL A 28 -10.89 8.62 8.02
N ALA A 29 -11.10 9.09 9.26
CA ALA A 29 -10.65 10.39 9.74
C ALA A 29 -9.14 10.38 10.08
N LYS A 30 -8.57 11.57 10.31
CA LYS A 30 -7.12 11.75 10.60
C LYS A 30 -6.23 11.06 9.56
N ALA A 31 -6.58 11.22 8.29
CA ALA A 31 -5.90 10.60 7.19
C ALA A 31 -5.48 11.62 6.12
N TYR A 32 -4.28 11.44 5.59
CA TYR A 32 -3.68 12.21 4.50
C TYR A 32 -3.80 11.40 3.23
N ARG A 33 -4.23 12.03 2.13
CA ARG A 33 -4.41 11.39 0.81
C ARG A 33 -3.53 12.08 -0.21
N GLU A 34 -2.97 11.32 -1.13
CA GLU A 34 -2.01 11.83 -2.14
C GLU A 34 -0.90 12.68 -1.49
N TRP A 35 -0.41 12.22 -0.34
CA TRP A 35 0.46 13.01 0.51
C TRP A 35 1.88 13.03 -0.03
N SER A 36 2.31 14.19 -0.48
CA SER A 36 3.66 14.41 -0.99
C SER A 36 4.64 14.65 0.16
N LEU A 37 5.65 13.79 0.28
CA LEU A 37 6.74 13.91 1.25
C LEU A 37 8.09 14.01 0.54
N LEU A 38 8.95 14.90 1.04
CA LEU A 38 10.32 15.08 0.58
C LEU A 38 11.26 14.50 1.63
N ASP A 39 12.12 13.57 1.24
CA ASP A 39 13.19 13.11 2.13
C ASP A 39 14.43 14.04 2.11
N ALA A 40 15.34 13.80 3.04
CA ALA A 40 16.59 14.56 3.16
C ALA A 40 17.49 14.47 1.92
N GLY A 41 17.30 13.44 1.07
CA GLY A 41 18.01 13.28 -0.20
C GLY A 41 17.35 14.00 -1.37
N GLY A 42 16.26 14.73 -1.14
CA GLY A 42 15.52 15.46 -2.17
C GLY A 42 14.58 14.60 -3.01
N ARG A 43 14.35 13.33 -2.63
CA ARG A 43 13.39 12.46 -3.33
C ARG A 43 11.98 12.73 -2.81
N VAL A 44 11.07 12.94 -3.77
CA VAL A 44 9.64 13.08 -3.50
C VAL A 44 8.95 11.72 -3.58
N SER A 45 8.15 11.41 -2.56
CA SER A 45 7.20 10.30 -2.54
C SER A 45 5.77 10.86 -2.53
N VAL A 46 4.84 10.17 -3.17
CA VAL A 46 3.40 10.45 -3.06
C VAL A 46 2.74 9.21 -2.46
N ILE A 47 2.22 9.35 -1.24
CA ILE A 47 1.57 8.28 -0.51
C ILE A 47 0.07 8.36 -0.75
N ASP A 48 -0.54 7.32 -1.34
CA ASP A 48 -1.98 7.31 -1.65
C ASP A 48 -2.83 7.59 -0.41
N LEU A 49 -2.53 6.92 0.71
CA LEU A 49 -3.21 7.10 1.99
C LEU A 49 -2.26 6.85 3.18
N ALA A 50 -2.24 7.79 4.13
CA ALA A 50 -1.58 7.64 5.43
C ALA A 50 -2.55 8.01 6.55
N ILE A 51 -2.79 7.09 7.49
CA ILE A 51 -3.72 7.26 8.61
C ILE A 51 -2.91 7.44 9.89
N SER A 52 -3.16 8.54 10.60
CA SER A 52 -2.53 8.81 11.89
C SER A 52 -3.33 8.15 13.01
N GLN A 53 -2.83 7.03 13.53
CA GLN A 53 -3.35 6.40 14.75
C GLN A 53 -2.63 6.97 15.98
N GLU A 54 -3.11 6.66 17.17
CA GLU A 54 -2.53 7.20 18.42
C GLU A 54 -1.06 6.80 18.60
N ASP A 55 -0.74 5.53 18.33
CA ASP A 55 0.56 4.91 18.58
C ASP A 55 1.41 4.68 17.30
N HIS A 56 0.78 4.68 16.13
CA HIS A 56 1.45 4.39 14.87
C HIS A 56 0.83 5.11 13.66
N TRP A 57 1.56 5.07 12.55
CA TRP A 57 1.04 5.41 11.24
C TRP A 57 0.65 4.14 10.49
N LEU A 58 -0.48 4.18 9.78
CA LEU A 58 -0.86 3.15 8.82
C LEU A 58 -0.85 3.73 7.41
N ILE A 59 0.07 3.24 6.58
CA ILE A 59 0.19 3.58 5.17
C ILE A 59 -0.54 2.53 4.34
N VAL A 60 -1.33 2.98 3.37
CA VAL A 60 -2.06 2.11 2.45
C VAL A 60 -1.81 2.59 1.03
N ASP A 61 -1.35 1.68 0.19
CA ASP A 61 -1.16 1.92 -1.23
C ASP A 61 -2.18 1.06 -2.02
N TYR A 62 -2.92 1.71 -2.93
CA TYR A 62 -3.98 1.08 -3.68
C TYR A 62 -3.44 0.53 -5.00
N LYS A 63 -3.74 -0.73 -5.27
CA LYS A 63 -3.31 -1.40 -6.51
C LYS A 63 -4.50 -1.87 -7.32
N THR A 64 -4.51 -1.49 -8.59
CA THR A 64 -5.47 -1.98 -9.59
C THR A 64 -5.03 -3.30 -10.22
N SER A 65 -4.06 -4.03 -9.68
CA SER A 65 -3.74 -5.38 -10.13
C SER A 65 -4.68 -6.40 -9.49
N ALA A 66 -4.78 -7.57 -10.11
CA ALA A 66 -5.46 -8.75 -9.58
C ALA A 66 -4.60 -9.97 -9.92
N PRO A 67 -4.82 -11.14 -9.28
CA PRO A 67 -4.15 -12.38 -9.66
C PRO A 67 -4.31 -12.65 -11.16
N ALA A 68 -3.24 -13.12 -11.80
CA ALA A 68 -3.30 -13.61 -13.17
C ALA A 68 -4.14 -14.90 -13.26
N GLU A 69 -4.53 -15.28 -14.47
CA GLU A 69 -5.22 -16.56 -14.68
C GLU A 69 -4.34 -17.73 -14.18
N GLY A 70 -4.91 -18.57 -13.32
CA GLY A 70 -4.20 -19.68 -12.66
C GLY A 70 -3.23 -19.27 -11.54
N GLU A 71 -3.06 -17.99 -11.26
CA GLU A 71 -2.23 -17.53 -10.13
C GLU A 71 -3.00 -17.65 -8.82
N THR A 72 -2.41 -18.35 -7.85
CA THR A 72 -2.98 -18.45 -6.50
C THR A 72 -2.80 -17.13 -5.74
N VAL A 73 -3.66 -16.87 -4.75
CA VAL A 73 -3.56 -15.68 -3.89
C VAL A 73 -2.16 -15.55 -3.24
N PRO A 74 -1.57 -16.60 -2.63
CA PRO A 74 -0.24 -16.47 -2.04
C PRO A 74 0.87 -16.15 -3.07
N MET A 75 0.78 -16.68 -4.29
CA MET A 75 1.72 -16.34 -5.36
C MET A 75 1.60 -14.87 -5.75
N PHE A 76 0.36 -14.38 -5.88
CA PHE A 76 0.08 -12.98 -6.15
C PHE A 76 0.62 -12.06 -5.04
N GLU A 77 0.34 -12.37 -3.78
CA GLU A 77 0.82 -11.60 -2.62
C GLU A 77 2.35 -11.48 -2.61
N ARG A 78 3.06 -12.61 -2.75
CA ARG A 78 4.52 -12.63 -2.79
C ARG A 78 5.05 -11.77 -3.93
N ARG A 79 4.52 -11.93 -5.14
CA ARG A 79 4.92 -11.15 -6.32
C ARG A 79 4.67 -9.65 -6.14
N MET A 80 3.56 -9.28 -5.51
CA MET A 80 3.24 -7.87 -5.24
C MET A 80 4.15 -7.28 -4.15
N LEU A 81 4.44 -8.02 -3.08
CA LEU A 81 5.37 -7.60 -2.03
C LEU A 81 6.79 -7.46 -2.57
N GLU A 82 7.28 -8.40 -3.37
CA GLU A 82 8.58 -8.30 -4.04
C GLU A 82 8.67 -7.01 -4.86
N ARG A 83 7.62 -6.68 -5.62
CA ARG A 83 7.58 -5.49 -6.47
C ARG A 83 7.51 -4.16 -5.70
N HIS A 84 6.81 -4.14 -4.56
CA HIS A 84 6.46 -2.89 -3.87
C HIS A 84 7.18 -2.68 -2.53
N SER A 85 7.89 -3.69 -1.99
CA SER A 85 8.58 -3.64 -0.69
C SER A 85 9.48 -2.41 -0.53
N ALA A 86 10.35 -2.15 -1.51
CA ALA A 86 11.27 -1.00 -1.44
C ALA A 86 10.52 0.35 -1.40
N GLN A 87 9.35 0.46 -2.03
CA GLN A 87 8.52 1.67 -1.98
C GLN A 87 7.84 1.82 -0.63
N LEU A 88 7.21 0.75 -0.15
CA LEU A 88 6.53 0.75 1.15
C LEU A 88 7.51 1.02 2.30
N GLN A 89 8.72 0.46 2.23
CA GLN A 89 9.79 0.75 3.17
C GLN A 89 10.10 2.25 3.23
N ARG A 90 10.29 2.89 2.06
CA ARG A 90 10.56 4.34 1.99
C ARG A 90 9.40 5.16 2.56
N TYR A 91 8.16 4.77 2.29
CA TYR A 91 7.00 5.47 2.84
C TYR A 91 7.01 5.38 4.38
N CYS A 92 7.27 4.19 4.93
CA CYS A 92 7.40 4.01 6.37
C CYS A 92 8.51 4.88 6.97
N GLU A 93 9.70 4.86 6.37
CA GLU A 93 10.86 5.66 6.83
C GLU A 93 10.56 7.16 6.81
N GLN A 94 9.94 7.67 5.72
CA GLN A 94 9.62 9.08 5.59
C GLN A 94 8.55 9.54 6.59
N VAL A 95 7.50 8.74 6.81
CA VAL A 95 6.44 9.09 7.76
C VAL A 95 6.93 8.97 9.20
N GLN A 96 7.73 7.95 9.51
CA GLN A 96 8.35 7.78 10.83
C GLN A 96 9.31 8.95 11.15
N ALA A 97 9.99 9.51 10.16
CA ALA A 97 10.89 10.66 10.36
C ALA A 97 10.17 11.95 10.79
N LEU A 98 8.83 12.02 10.67
CA LEU A 98 8.07 13.21 11.06
C LEU A 98 7.95 13.39 12.57
N ASP A 99 7.73 12.31 13.30
CA ASP A 99 7.47 12.35 14.76
C ASP A 99 7.96 11.12 15.54
N GLY A 100 8.63 10.18 14.88
CA GLY A 100 9.20 8.99 15.51
C GLY A 100 8.21 7.85 15.77
N ARG A 101 6.90 8.02 15.54
CA ARG A 101 5.94 6.91 15.69
C ARG A 101 6.22 5.81 14.66
N GLN A 102 6.01 4.55 15.06
CA GLN A 102 6.16 3.43 14.16
C GLN A 102 5.24 3.57 12.95
N ALA A 103 5.69 3.14 11.78
CA ALA A 103 4.87 3.08 10.58
C ALA A 103 4.63 1.62 10.18
N LYS A 104 3.38 1.29 9.85
CA LYS A 104 2.97 0.04 9.22
C LYS A 104 2.51 0.35 7.81
N ALA A 105 2.70 -0.58 6.88
CA ALA A 105 2.21 -0.40 5.52
C ALA A 105 1.44 -1.63 5.03
N ALA A 106 0.54 -1.43 4.08
CA ALA A 106 -0.14 -2.49 3.37
C ALA A 106 -0.43 -2.09 1.93
N LEU A 107 -0.55 -3.12 1.08
CA LEU A 107 -1.16 -2.99 -0.23
C LEU A 107 -2.63 -3.37 -0.12
N TYR A 108 -3.50 -2.59 -0.76
CA TYR A 108 -4.91 -2.91 -0.92
C TYR A 108 -5.25 -3.14 -2.38
N PHE A 109 -5.88 -4.28 -2.70
CA PHE A 109 -6.29 -4.65 -4.06
C PHE A 109 -7.83 -4.73 -4.13
N PRO A 110 -8.52 -3.63 -4.50
CA PRO A 110 -9.98 -3.58 -4.36
C PRO A 110 -10.72 -4.64 -5.18
N ARG A 111 -10.25 -4.96 -6.40
CA ARG A 111 -10.93 -5.92 -7.29
C ARG A 111 -11.01 -7.36 -6.74
N VAL A 112 -10.20 -7.69 -5.75
CA VAL A 112 -10.21 -9.00 -5.08
C VAL A 112 -10.37 -8.85 -3.55
N ASP A 113 -10.71 -7.64 -3.10
CA ASP A 113 -10.77 -7.23 -1.69
C ASP A 113 -9.64 -7.79 -0.81
N LEU A 114 -8.41 -7.78 -1.35
CA LEU A 114 -7.25 -8.37 -0.71
C LEU A 114 -6.43 -7.31 0.02
N TRP A 115 -6.10 -7.61 1.27
CA TRP A 115 -5.23 -6.80 2.12
C TRP A 115 -3.92 -7.53 2.36
N VAL A 116 -2.81 -6.95 1.89
CA VAL A 116 -1.50 -7.57 1.98
C VAL A 116 -0.60 -6.71 2.89
N PRO A 117 -0.40 -7.11 4.15
CA PRO A 117 0.45 -6.35 5.06
C PRO A 117 1.91 -6.42 4.62
N TYR A 118 2.60 -5.29 4.66
CA TYR A 118 4.05 -5.23 4.53
C TYR A 118 4.68 -5.27 5.91
N VAL A 119 5.51 -6.28 6.15
CA VAL A 119 6.31 -6.39 7.36
C VAL A 119 7.66 -5.72 7.08
N ILE A 120 7.95 -4.65 7.83
CA ILE A 120 9.26 -4.01 7.78
C ILE A 120 10.29 -5.03 8.26
N ALA A 121 11.26 -5.36 7.40
CA ALA A 121 12.38 -6.18 7.81
C ALA A 121 13.18 -5.44 8.90
N PRO A 122 13.58 -6.10 9.99
CA PRO A 122 14.46 -5.49 10.98
C PRO A 122 15.73 -4.95 10.30
N VAL A 123 16.15 -3.75 10.69
CA VAL A 123 17.43 -3.19 10.23
C VAL A 123 18.54 -4.18 10.61
N GLY A 124 19.18 -4.78 9.62
CA GLY A 124 20.25 -5.78 9.79
C GLY A 124 19.92 -7.20 9.32
N SER A 125 18.70 -7.50 8.87
CA SER A 125 18.35 -8.81 8.30
C SER A 125 18.73 -8.92 6.82
N GLN A 126 20.01 -8.79 6.50
CA GLN A 126 20.59 -9.50 5.35
C GLN A 126 20.76 -10.97 5.78
N MET A 127 19.67 -11.72 5.82
CA MET A 127 19.73 -13.16 6.04
C MET A 127 19.67 -13.87 4.70
N ALA A 128 20.88 -14.25 4.27
CA ALA A 128 21.24 -15.42 3.49
C ALA A 128 20.12 -16.14 2.72
N LEU A 129 20.13 -15.96 1.41
CA LEU A 129 19.67 -17.00 0.50
C LEU A 129 20.76 -18.10 0.47
N LEU A 130 20.52 -19.19 1.18
CA LEU A 130 21.03 -20.52 0.84
C LEU A 130 19.91 -21.31 0.17
#